data_AF-A0AAW8W4G9-F1
#
_entry.id   AF-A0AAW8W4G9-F1
#
_cell.length_a   1.000
_cell.length_b   1.000
_cell.length_c   1.000
_cell.angle_alpha   90.00
_cell.angle_beta   90.00
_cell.angle_gamma   90.00
#
_symmetry.space_group_name_H-M   'P 1'
#
loop_
_entity.id
_entity.type
_entity.pdbx_description
1 polymer ?
#
loop_
_entity_poly.entity_id
_entity_poly.type
_entity_poly.pdbx_seq_one_letter_code
_entity_poly.pdbx_strand_id
1 'polypeptide(L)'
;MAIISVTYSIFNKAWMHNIYAEFNYDNLIVMIWITLLFWTLLQINVKSLNISKLITLVSKNCMGIYIVHVIVLKIISHLISMSGAVNNIMVIFIVFLLSLAISEVIYRIPGLRKLVAL
;
A
#
# COMPACT_ATOMS: atom_id res chain seq x y z
N MET A 1 6.97 7.05 8.21
CA MET A 1 5.67 6.37 8.29
C MET A 1 5.64 5.34 9.41
N ALA A 2 6.23 4.15 9.26
CA ALA A 2 6.15 3.07 10.25
C ALA A 2 6.63 3.48 11.67
N ILE A 3 7.75 4.18 11.79
CA ILE A 3 8.30 4.54 13.12
C ILE A 3 7.38 5.54 13.85
N ILE A 4 6.90 6.59 13.18
CA ILE A 4 6.02 7.61 13.77
C ILE A 4 4.62 7.03 14.07
N SER A 5 4.08 6.20 13.17
CA SER A 5 2.81 5.53 13.42
C SER A 5 2.91 4.49 14.53
N VAL A 6 4.05 3.79 14.65
CA VAL A 6 4.31 2.82 15.72
C VAL A 6 4.52 3.55 17.05
N THR A 7 5.32 4.62 17.11
CA THR A 7 5.49 5.40 18.34
C THR A 7 4.17 6.04 18.78
N TYR A 8 3.37 6.55 17.84
CA TYR A 8 2.05 7.09 18.14
C TYR A 8 1.05 6.01 18.58
N SER A 9 1.06 4.83 17.96
CA SER A 9 0.23 3.69 18.35
C SER A 9 0.60 3.18 19.75
N ILE A 10 1.89 3.12 20.09
CA ILE A 10 2.38 2.77 21.43
C ILE A 10 1.90 3.82 22.46
N PHE A 11 1.97 5.11 22.12
CA PHE A 11 1.51 6.20 22.97
C PHE A 11 -0.02 6.17 23.18
N ASN A 12 -0.81 6.00 22.12
CA ASN A 12 -2.27 5.87 22.20
C ASN A 12 -2.70 4.64 23.00
N LYS A 13 -1.99 3.51 22.87
CA LYS A 13 -2.23 2.30 23.68
C LYS A 13 -1.97 2.56 25.17
N ALA A 14 -0.96 3.36 25.51
CA ALA A 14 -0.62 3.67 26.90
C ALA A 14 -1.58 4.68 27.56
N TRP A 15 -2.08 5.66 26.80
CA TRP A 15 -2.81 6.80 27.38
C TRP A 15 -4.31 6.84 27.08
N MET A 16 -4.72 6.42 25.88
CA MET A 16 -6.08 6.58 25.37
C MET A 16 -6.87 5.27 25.33
N HIS A 17 -6.22 4.12 25.60
CA HIS A 17 -6.79 2.77 25.51
C HIS A 17 -7.50 2.47 24.18
N ASN A 18 -7.21 3.26 23.14
CA ASN A 18 -7.92 3.24 21.88
C ASN A 18 -6.92 2.99 20.74
N ILE A 19 -7.10 1.87 20.04
CA ILE A 19 -6.11 1.28 19.13
C ILE A 19 -6.57 1.40 17.67
N TYR A 20 -7.75 1.98 17.43
CA TYR A 20 -8.28 2.12 16.08
C TYR A 20 -7.52 3.19 15.31
N ALA A 21 -7.11 2.83 14.08
CA ALA A 21 -6.32 3.68 13.21
C ALA A 21 -7.05 4.95 12.75
N GLU A 22 -8.39 4.96 12.84
CA GLU A 22 -9.23 6.10 12.47
C GLU A 22 -8.90 7.36 13.29
N PHE A 23 -8.65 7.22 14.58
CA PHE A 23 -8.26 8.33 15.46
C PHE A 23 -6.86 8.87 15.17
N ASN A 24 -6.03 8.13 14.43
CA ASN A 24 -4.71 8.60 14.04
C ASN A 24 -4.79 9.62 12.89
N TYR A 25 -5.88 9.65 12.12
CA TYR A 25 -6.07 10.63 11.04
C TYR A 25 -6.48 12.01 11.54
N ASP A 26 -7.11 12.08 12.71
CA ASP A 26 -7.52 13.34 13.35
C ASP A 26 -6.33 14.05 14.04
N ASN A 27 -5.17 13.41 14.09
CA ASN A 27 -3.99 13.97 14.73
C ASN A 27 -3.28 14.99 13.82
N LEU A 28 -3.22 16.24 14.28
CA LEU A 28 -2.58 17.35 13.58
C LEU A 28 -1.09 17.09 13.27
N ILE A 29 -0.36 16.39 14.14
CA ILE A 29 1.04 16.00 13.89
C ILE A 29 1.11 15.01 12.71
N VAL A 30 0.23 14.00 12.68
CA VAL A 30 0.17 13.03 11.58
C VAL A 30 -0.18 13.72 10.26
N MET A 31 -1.13 14.67 10.28
CA MET A 31 -1.47 15.48 9.10
C MET A 31 -0.28 16.31 8.60
N ILE A 32 0.44 17.02 9.48
CA ILE A 32 1.64 17.79 9.10
C ILE A 32 2.68 16.89 8.46
N TRP A 33 2.95 15.71 9.05
CA TRP A 33 3.92 14.77 8.50
C TRP A 33 3.53 14.23 7.14
N ILE A 34 2.26 13.86 6.94
CA ILE A 34 1.77 13.42 5.64
C ILE A 34 1.95 14.56 4.62
N THR A 35 1.61 15.79 4.99
CA THR A 35 1.74 16.97 4.12
C THR A 35 3.20 17.21 3.71
N LEU A 36 4.14 17.16 4.66
CA LEU A 36 5.58 17.29 4.39
C LEU A 36 6.10 16.14 3.50
N LEU A 37 5.62 14.92 3.71
CA LEU A 37 5.98 13.77 2.89
C LEU A 37 5.49 13.95 1.45
N PHE A 38 4.25 14.38 1.24
CA PHE A 38 3.77 14.69 -0.11
C PHE A 38 4.53 15.86 -0.74
N TRP A 39 4.79 16.92 0.02
CA TRP A 39 5.54 18.08 -0.45
C TRP A 39 6.94 17.69 -0.95
N THR A 40 7.66 16.88 -0.19
CA THR A 40 9.00 16.39 -0.57
C THR A 40 8.95 15.48 -1.80
N LEU A 41 7.96 14.59 -1.89
CA LEU A 41 7.80 13.72 -3.07
C LEU A 41 7.45 14.49 -4.35
N LEU A 42 6.69 15.59 -4.25
CA LEU A 42 6.33 16.43 -5.40
C LEU A 42 7.56 17.12 -6.02
N GLN A 43 8.62 17.33 -5.26
CA GLN A 43 9.86 17.93 -5.76
C GLN A 43 10.73 16.93 -6.53
N ILE A 44 10.45 15.62 -6.43
CA ILE A 44 11.22 14.58 -7.11
C ILE A 44 10.82 14.53 -8.59
N ASN A 45 11.78 14.78 -9.47
CA ASN A 45 11.58 14.55 -10.90
C ASN A 45 11.61 13.04 -11.20
N VAL A 46 10.44 12.41 -11.18
CA VAL A 46 10.30 10.96 -11.41
C VAL A 46 10.87 10.51 -12.75
N LYS A 47 10.87 11.37 -13.79
CA LYS A 47 11.33 11.01 -15.15
C LYS A 47 12.83 10.75 -15.23
N SER A 48 13.64 11.36 -14.36
CA SER A 48 15.10 11.16 -14.36
C SER A 48 15.55 9.90 -13.60
N LEU A 49 14.62 9.21 -12.92
CA LEU A 49 14.93 7.99 -12.20
C LEU A 49 14.93 6.77 -13.13
N ASN A 50 15.92 5.89 -12.95
CA ASN A 50 15.99 4.59 -13.64
C ASN A 50 14.77 3.70 -13.38
N ILE A 51 14.02 3.97 -12.30
CA ILE A 51 12.85 3.21 -11.83
C ILE A 51 11.52 3.86 -12.31
N SER A 52 11.59 4.96 -13.07
CA SER A 52 10.42 5.71 -13.56
C SER A 52 9.36 4.85 -14.23
N LYS A 53 9.77 3.85 -15.03
CA LYS A 53 8.87 2.89 -15.69
C LYS A 53 8.11 2.02 -14.69
N LEU A 54 8.79 1.53 -13.65
CA LEU A 54 8.18 0.72 -12.60
C LEU A 54 7.21 1.57 -11.77
N ILE A 55 7.61 2.79 -11.39
CA ILE A 55 6.73 3.72 -10.67
C ILE A 55 5.47 3.96 -11.48
N THR A 56 5.60 4.30 -12.77
CA THR A 56 4.45 4.52 -13.67
C THR A 56 3.56 3.28 -13.78
N LEU A 57 4.16 2.08 -13.89
CA LEU A 57 3.43 0.81 -13.98
C LEU A 57 2.61 0.52 -12.71
N VAL A 58 3.20 0.74 -11.53
CA VAL A 58 2.52 0.53 -10.25
C VAL A 58 1.45 1.61 -10.04
N SER A 59 1.76 2.88 -10.30
CA SER A 59 0.83 4.00 -10.14
C SER A 59 -0.44 3.82 -10.98
N LYS A 60 -0.32 3.47 -12.27
CA LYS A 60 -1.50 3.29 -13.14
C LYS A 60 -2.40 2.10 -12.74
N ASN A 61 -1.85 1.13 -12.01
CA ASN A 61 -2.55 -0.08 -11.56
C ASN A 61 -2.89 -0.06 -10.07
N CYS A 62 -2.62 1.04 -9.36
CA CYS A 62 -2.73 1.08 -7.90
C CYS A 62 -4.14 0.73 -7.41
N MET A 63 -5.17 1.25 -8.09
CA MET A 63 -6.57 0.91 -7.77
C MET A 63 -6.87 -0.56 -8.03
N GLY A 64 -6.36 -1.11 -9.13
CA GLY A 64 -6.43 -2.54 -9.42
C GLY A 64 -5.84 -3.42 -8.34
N ILE A 65 -4.61 -3.10 -7.91
CA ILE A 65 -3.91 -3.83 -6.85
C ILE A 65 -4.74 -3.77 -5.57
N TYR A 66 -5.29 -2.61 -5.24
CA TYR A 66 -6.16 -2.44 -4.08
C TYR A 66 -7.42 -3.33 -4.13
N ILE A 67 -8.03 -3.53 -5.29
CA ILE A 67 -9.21 -4.42 -5.41
C ILE A 67 -8.78 -5.90 -5.37
N VAL A 68 -7.76 -6.25 -6.16
CA VAL A 68 -7.38 -7.65 -6.43
C VAL A 68 -6.63 -8.29 -5.26
N HIS A 69 -5.87 -7.52 -4.47
CA HIS A 69 -5.01 -8.10 -3.43
C HIS A 69 -5.78 -8.87 -2.37
N VAL A 70 -7.02 -8.50 -2.04
CA VAL A 70 -7.84 -9.23 -1.05
C VAL A 70 -8.17 -10.64 -1.54
N ILE A 71 -8.50 -10.77 -2.83
CA ILE A 71 -8.81 -12.06 -3.47
C ILE A 71 -7.54 -12.93 -3.52
N VAL A 72 -6.43 -12.34 -3.96
CA VAL A 72 -5.13 -13.03 -4.03
C VAL A 72 -4.68 -13.46 -2.64
N LEU A 73 -4.80 -12.59 -1.63
CA LEU A 73 -4.44 -12.89 -0.25
C LEU A 73 -5.25 -14.06 0.30
N LYS A 74 -6.56 -14.09 0.02
CA LYS A 74 -7.43 -15.21 0.42
C LYS A 74 -6.94 -16.53 -0.19
N ILE A 75 -6.60 -16.55 -1.48
CA ILE A 75 -6.06 -17.73 -2.16
C ILE A 75 -4.71 -18.15 -1.54
N ILE A 76 -3.78 -17.20 -1.38
CA ILE A 76 -2.45 -17.48 -0.82
C ILE A 76 -2.51 -17.96 0.63
N SER A 77 -3.48 -17.48 1.42
CA SER A 77 -3.66 -17.90 2.81
C SER A 77 -4.00 -19.39 2.97
N HIS A 78 -4.56 -20.01 1.92
CA HIS A 78 -4.79 -21.46 1.88
C HIS A 78 -3.55 -22.26 1.47
N LEU A 79 -2.55 -21.62 0.87
CA LEU A 79 -1.33 -22.27 0.36
C LEU A 79 -0.13 -22.12 1.29
N ILE A 80 -0.03 -20.98 1.99
CA ILE A 80 1.10 -20.65 2.84
C ILE A 80 0.59 -20.29 4.24
N SER A 81 1.10 -20.99 5.25
CA SER A 81 0.87 -20.64 6.65
C SER A 81 1.56 -19.32 7.00
N MET A 82 0.76 -18.32 7.41
CA MET A 82 1.25 -17.00 7.86
C MET A 82 1.80 -17.04 9.30
N SER A 83 2.58 -18.08 9.59
CA SER A 83 3.26 -18.27 10.86
C SER A 83 4.73 -17.87 10.69
N GLY A 84 5.10 -16.74 11.27
CA GLY A 84 6.48 -16.25 11.29
C GLY A 84 6.74 -15.04 10.37
N ALA A 85 7.66 -14.19 10.79
CA ALA A 85 7.94 -12.91 10.12
C ALA A 85 8.42 -13.08 8.65
N VAL A 86 9.24 -14.10 8.38
CA VAL A 86 9.78 -14.36 7.03
C VAL A 86 8.65 -14.73 6.07
N ASN A 87 7.77 -15.64 6.46
CA ASN A 87 6.63 -16.04 5.65
C ASN A 87 5.70 -14.86 5.37
N ASN A 88 5.46 -14.02 6.38
CA ASN A 88 4.61 -12.84 6.21
C ASN A 88 5.22 -11.84 5.22
N ILE A 89 6.53 -11.59 5.28
CA ILE A 89 7.22 -10.72 4.33
C ILE A 89 7.14 -11.31 2.92
N MET A 90 7.38 -12.61 2.74
CA MET A 90 7.26 -13.27 1.44
C MET A 90 5.85 -13.16 0.88
N VAL A 91 4.83 -13.41 1.70
CA VAL A 91 3.42 -13.31 1.30
C VAL A 91 3.09 -11.90 0.82
N ILE A 92 3.59 -10.85 1.48
CA ILE A 92 3.38 -9.46 1.04
C ILE A 92 3.90 -9.25 -0.39
N PHE A 93 5.12 -9.69 -0.69
CA PHE A 93 5.70 -9.55 -2.03
C PHE A 93 4.95 -10.39 -3.07
N ILE A 94 4.60 -11.64 -2.75
CA ILE A 94 3.86 -12.53 -3.65
C ILE A 94 2.49 -11.93 -3.98
N VAL A 95 1.74 -11.51 -2.96
CA VAL A 95 0.40 -10.93 -3.13
C VAL A 95 0.48 -9.65 -3.95
N PHE A 96 1.46 -8.78 -3.68
CA PHE A 96 1.65 -7.55 -4.43
C PHE A 96 1.96 -7.81 -5.90
N LEU A 97 2.92 -8.69 -6.21
CA LEU A 97 3.33 -8.99 -7.58
C LEU A 97 2.21 -9.66 -8.38
N LEU A 98 1.50 -10.62 -7.79
CA LEU A 98 0.35 -11.27 -8.43
C LEU A 98 -0.78 -10.28 -8.68
N SER A 99 -1.08 -9.41 -7.71
CA SER A 99 -2.13 -8.40 -7.86
C SER A 99 -1.77 -7.37 -8.93
N LEU A 100 -0.50 -6.96 -9.01
CA LEU A 100 0.00 -6.09 -10.08
C LEU A 100 -0.14 -6.75 -11.45
N ALA A 101 0.25 -8.03 -11.58
CA ALA A 101 0.16 -8.78 -12.82
C ALA A 101 -1.30 -8.92 -13.29
N ILE A 102 -2.20 -9.33 -12.39
CA ILE A 102 -3.63 -9.46 -12.69
C ILE A 102 -4.22 -8.09 -13.07
N SER A 103 -3.88 -7.04 -12.32
CA SER A 103 -4.37 -5.68 -12.62
C SER A 103 -3.92 -5.19 -13.99
N GLU A 104 -2.67 -5.44 -14.36
CA GLU A 104 -2.14 -5.08 -15.69
C GLU A 104 -2.85 -5.85 -16.81
N VAL A 105 -3.20 -7.12 -16.57
CA VAL A 105 -4.01 -7.91 -17.52
C VAL A 105 -5.41 -7.29 -17.67
N ILE A 106 -6.08 -6.95 -16.57
CA ILE A 106 -7.42 -6.33 -16.62
C ILE A 106 -7.36 -4.95 -17.27
N TYR A 107 -6.31 -4.17 -17.03
CA TYR A 107 -6.11 -2.85 -17.63
C TYR A 107 -6.09 -2.89 -19.17
N ARG A 108 -5.67 -4.02 -19.75
CA ARG A 108 -5.63 -4.22 -21.21
C ARG A 108 -7.00 -4.55 -21.82
N ILE A 109 -8.00 -4.90 -21.02
CA ILE A 109 -9.33 -5.27 -21.50
C ILE A 109 -10.18 -4.00 -21.67
N PRO A 110 -10.63 -3.66 -22.90
CA PRO A 110 -11.50 -2.51 -23.13
C PRO A 110 -12.84 -2.73 -22.40
N GLY A 111 -13.25 -1.76 -21.58
CA GLY A 111 -14.44 -1.84 -20.71
C GLY A 111 -14.08 -1.98 -19.22
N LEU A 112 -13.19 -2.91 -18.87
CA LEU A 112 -12.76 -3.12 -17.48
C LEU A 112 -11.65 -2.16 -17.05
N ARG A 113 -10.91 -1.57 -18.01
CA ARG A 113 -9.84 -0.59 -17.73
C ARG A 113 -10.28 0.52 -16.76
N LYS A 114 -11.51 1.02 -16.85
CA LYS A 114 -12.03 2.09 -15.98
C LYS A 114 -12.17 1.69 -14.51
N LEU A 115 -12.21 0.38 -14.21
CA LEU A 115 -12.34 -0.13 -12.84
C LEU A 115 -10.99 -0.22 -12.11
N VAL A 116 -9.91 -0.29 -12.88
CA VAL A 116 -8.57 -0.68 -12.41
C VAL A 116 -7.57 0.45 -12.60
N ALA A 117 -7.84 1.33 -13.57
CA ALA A 117 -7.11 2.57 -13.78
C ALA A 117 -7.41 3.57 -12.66
N LEU A 118 -6.35 4.24 -12.22
CA LEU A 118 -6.42 5.40 -11.34
C LEU A 118 -6.62 6.69 -12.15
#